data_AF-A0A1F7V9R4-F1
#
_entry.id   AF-A0A1F7V9R4-F1
#
_cell.length_a   1.000
_cell.length_b   1.000
_cell.length_c   1.000
_cell.angle_alpha   90.00
_cell.angle_beta   90.00
_cell.angle_gamma   90.00
#
_symmetry.space_group_name_H-M   'P 1'
#
loop_
_entity.id
_entity.type
_entity.pdbx_description
1 polymer ?
#
loop_
_entity_poly.entity_id
_entity_poly.type
_entity_poly.pdbx_seq_one_letter_code
_entity_poly.pdbx_strand_id
1 'polypeptide(L)'
;MVIIKIDLLRRILAVLQSGRSVFLVGSTDSGKTRFVQNELVPFLNKQEIRVNYFASCDNLPKEGIKNTDFVIVDEVEVMQDMRFLETLHPNERPYYSAQYTNKVQQWFRALNRIQQTGVFVVTRKKRAIPNFIKNVQTLDWNGKTAEAIEFTDDHSHTRA
;
A
#
# COMPACT_ATOMS: atom_id res chain seq x y z
N MET A 1 4.11 -7.23 24.13
CA MET A 1 3.49 -7.45 22.80
C MET A 1 4.32 -6.74 21.72
N VAL A 2 5.49 -7.30 21.37
CA VAL A 2 6.46 -6.71 20.39
C VAL A 2 6.71 -7.67 19.21
N ILE A 3 6.37 -8.95 19.38
CA ILE A 3 6.73 -10.05 18.45
C ILE A 3 5.95 -9.96 17.12
N ILE A 4 4.66 -9.62 17.14
CA ILE A 4 3.84 -9.56 15.91
C ILE A 4 4.32 -8.46 14.94
N LYS A 5 4.77 -7.32 15.50
CA LYS A 5 5.23 -6.18 14.71
C LYS A 5 6.57 -6.44 14.02
N ILE A 6 7.50 -7.13 14.69
CA ILE A 6 8.79 -7.46 14.07
C ILE A 6 8.65 -8.49 12.94
N ASP A 7 7.70 -9.43 13.07
CA ASP A 7 7.44 -10.41 12.01
C ASP A 7 6.85 -9.77 10.76
N LEU A 8 5.94 -8.79 10.92
CA LEU A 8 5.44 -8.00 9.80
C LEU A 8 6.56 -7.21 9.10
N LEU A 9 7.41 -6.51 9.86
CA LEU A 9 8.55 -5.76 9.32
C LEU A 9 9.50 -6.67 8.51
N ARG A 10 9.84 -7.84 9.07
CA ARG A 10 10.69 -8.84 8.40
C ARG A 10 10.03 -9.40 7.15
N ARG A 11 8.73 -9.67 7.19
CA ARG A 11 7.98 -10.15 6.02
C ARG A 11 7.99 -9.11 4.90
N ILE A 12 7.71 -7.83 5.21
CA ILE A 12 7.76 -6.75 4.22
C ILE A 12 9.15 -6.68 3.59
N LEU A 13 10.22 -6.69 4.39
CA LEU A 13 11.58 -6.67 3.87
C LEU A 13 11.90 -7.88 2.97
N ALA A 14 11.52 -9.08 3.38
CA ALA A 14 11.75 -10.30 2.59
C ALA A 14 11.05 -10.24 1.22
N VAL A 15 9.82 -9.70 1.16
CA VAL A 15 9.11 -9.48 -0.10
C VAL A 15 9.86 -8.48 -0.98
N LEU A 16 10.27 -7.34 -0.43
CA LEU A 16 11.00 -6.30 -1.17
C LEU A 16 12.34 -6.81 -1.72
N GLN A 17 13.09 -7.56 -0.91
CA GLN A 17 14.37 -8.18 -1.32
C GLN A 17 14.19 -9.26 -2.39
N SER A 18 13.01 -9.90 -2.47
CA SER A 18 12.69 -10.84 -3.55
C SER A 18 12.38 -10.17 -4.90
N GLY A 19 12.46 -8.85 -4.99
CA GLY A 19 12.13 -8.09 -6.21
C GLY A 19 10.62 -7.86 -6.41
N ARG A 20 9.80 -8.17 -5.41
CA ARG A 20 8.34 -7.95 -5.43
C ARG A 20 7.98 -6.71 -4.61
N SER A 21 6.87 -6.07 -4.95
CA SER A 21 6.32 -4.97 -4.15
C SER A 21 5.35 -5.47 -3.07
N VAL A 22 4.95 -4.60 -2.15
CA VAL A 22 3.96 -4.91 -1.12
C VAL A 22 2.78 -3.97 -1.26
N PHE A 23 1.56 -4.50 -1.23
CA PHE A 23 0.38 -3.73 -0.86
C PHE A 23 0.14 -3.88 0.64
N LEU A 24 0.29 -2.80 1.40
CA LEU A 24 -0.06 -2.80 2.82
C LEU A 24 -1.50 -2.33 2.95
N VAL A 25 -2.44 -3.28 3.08
CA VAL A 25 -3.88 -3.01 3.02
C VAL A 25 -4.51 -3.05 4.41
N GLY A 26 -5.36 -2.08 4.73
CA GLY A 26 -6.07 -2.06 6.02
C GLY A 26 -7.19 -1.04 6.03
N SER A 27 -8.03 -1.06 7.06
CA SER A 27 -9.14 -0.11 7.18
C SER A 27 -8.69 1.33 7.37
N THR A 28 -9.60 2.28 7.14
CA THR A 28 -9.40 3.67 7.61
C THR A 28 -9.08 3.66 9.10
N ASP A 29 -8.21 4.57 9.53
CA ASP A 29 -7.76 4.74 10.92
C ASP A 29 -7.09 3.51 11.55
N SER A 30 -6.70 2.52 10.73
CA SER A 30 -6.05 1.31 11.23
C SER A 30 -4.60 1.52 11.67
N GLY A 31 -4.06 2.74 11.67
CA GLY A 31 -2.67 3.01 12.09
C GLY A 31 -1.57 2.78 11.03
N LYS A 32 -1.90 2.47 9.77
CA LYS A 32 -0.92 2.19 8.69
C LYS A 32 0.12 3.29 8.51
N THR A 33 -0.31 4.54 8.36
CA THR A 33 0.59 5.69 8.18
C THR A 33 1.53 5.84 9.37
N ARG A 34 1.04 5.69 10.60
CA ARG A 34 1.85 5.73 11.82
C ARG A 34 2.88 4.59 11.83
N PHE A 35 2.47 3.37 11.49
CA PHE A 35 3.36 2.21 11.41
C PHE A 35 4.46 2.43 10.37
N VAL A 36 4.09 2.90 9.18
CA VAL A 36 5.05 3.17 8.10
C VAL A 36 6.11 4.17 8.55
N GLN A 37 5.68 5.31 9.10
CA GLN A 37 6.57 6.41 9.45
C GLN A 37 7.44 6.11 10.69
N ASN A 38 6.87 5.46 11.71
CA ASN A 38 7.53 5.30 13.01
C ASN A 38 8.17 3.92 13.22
N GLU A 39 7.81 2.93 12.41
CA GLU A 39 8.32 1.56 12.56
C GLU A 39 9.02 1.08 11.30
N LEU A 40 8.33 1.07 10.14
CA LEU A 40 8.87 0.50 8.91
C LEU A 40 10.04 1.30 8.33
N VAL A 41 9.89 2.60 8.14
CA VAL A 41 10.97 3.46 7.63
C VAL A 41 12.19 3.42 8.56
N PRO A 42 12.05 3.61 9.89
CA PRO A 42 13.19 3.47 10.81
C PRO A 42 13.83 2.07 10.80
N PHE A 43 13.03 1.00 10.68
CA PHE A 43 13.54 -0.36 10.56
C PHE A 43 14.41 -0.54 9.32
N LEU A 44 13.93 -0.10 8.14
CA LEU A 44 14.68 -0.19 6.89
C LEU A 44 15.96 0.66 6.93
N ASN A 45 15.89 1.88 7.45
CA ASN A 45 17.07 2.75 7.60
C ASN A 45 18.13 2.15 8.53
N LYS A 46 17.73 1.45 9.61
CA LYS A 46 18.65 0.71 10.50
C LYS A 46 19.35 -0.47 9.82
N GLN A 47 18.81 -0.95 8.70
CA GLN A 47 19.44 -1.96 7.84
C GLN A 47 20.25 -1.32 6.70
N GLU A 48 20.51 0.00 6.77
CA GLU A 48 21.22 0.78 5.74
C GLU A 48 20.51 0.81 4.38
N ILE A 49 19.20 0.52 4.36
CA ILE A 49 18.36 0.57 3.16
C ILE A 49 17.81 1.98 3.01
N ARG A 50 18.05 2.61 1.85
CA ARG A 50 17.55 3.95 1.54
C ARG A 50 16.12 3.89 1.05
N VAL A 51 15.25 4.64 1.72
CA VAL A 51 13.82 4.67 1.43
C VAL A 51 13.33 6.10 1.24
N ASN A 52 12.59 6.32 0.16
CA ASN A 52 11.81 7.54 -0.03
C ASN A 52 10.34 7.28 0.32
N TYR A 53 9.81 8.06 1.25
CA TYR A 53 8.40 8.02 1.66
C TYR A 53 7.64 9.20 1.03
N PHE A 54 6.48 8.89 0.45
CA PHE A 54 5.54 9.87 -0.10
C PHE A 54 4.20 9.71 0.60
N ALA A 55 3.71 10.78 1.22
CA ALA A 55 2.44 10.76 1.95
C ALA A 55 1.20 10.64 1.05
N SER A 56 1.35 10.85 -0.26
CA SER A 56 0.28 10.63 -1.24
C SER A 56 0.86 10.52 -2.65
N CYS A 57 0.07 9.99 -3.58
CA CYS A 57 0.41 9.97 -5.00
C CYS A 57 0.57 11.37 -5.62
N ASP A 58 -0.05 12.40 -5.02
CA ASP A 58 0.03 13.80 -5.49
C ASP A 58 1.44 14.38 -5.28
N ASN A 59 2.26 13.78 -4.39
CA ASN A 59 3.61 14.24 -4.05
C ASN A 59 4.73 13.57 -4.87
N LEU A 60 4.37 12.74 -5.86
CA LEU A 60 5.37 11.99 -6.64
C LEU A 60 6.12 12.89 -7.62
N PRO A 61 7.46 12.78 -7.71
CA PRO A 61 8.27 13.60 -8.61
C PRO A 61 8.01 13.22 -10.08
N LYS A 62 8.08 14.23 -10.96
CA LYS A 62 7.93 14.02 -12.42
C LYS A 62 9.13 13.30 -13.03
N GLU A 63 10.32 13.52 -12.48
CA GLU A 63 11.61 13.04 -12.99
C GLU A 63 11.91 11.56 -12.61
N GLY A 64 11.01 10.90 -11.88
CA GLY A 64 11.27 9.61 -11.24
C GLY A 64 12.08 9.75 -9.94
N ILE A 65 12.43 8.60 -9.34
CA ILE A 65 13.09 8.55 -8.04
C ILE A 65 14.49 7.95 -8.20
N LYS A 66 15.51 8.69 -7.75
CA LYS A 66 16.93 8.32 -7.84
C LYS A 66 17.50 8.04 -6.45
N ASN A 67 18.59 7.27 -6.40
CA ASN A 67 19.37 7.00 -5.19
C ASN A 67 18.57 6.42 -4.01
N THR A 68 17.53 5.65 -4.30
CA THR A 68 16.72 4.93 -3.30
C THR A 68 16.71 3.45 -3.64
N ASP A 69 16.69 2.61 -2.62
CA ASP A 69 16.62 1.16 -2.78
C ASP A 69 15.15 0.73 -2.89
N PHE A 70 14.30 1.25 -1.99
CA PHE A 70 12.84 1.05 -2.03
C PHE A 70 12.08 2.38 -1.96
N VAL A 71 10.81 2.34 -2.33
CA VAL A 71 9.87 3.47 -2.23
C VAL A 71 8.67 3.09 -1.38
N ILE A 72 8.15 4.03 -0.61
CA ILE A 72 6.88 3.86 0.09
C ILE A 72 5.93 4.98 -0.34
N VAL A 73 4.75 4.62 -0.81
CA VAL A 73 3.71 5.58 -1.19
C VAL A 73 2.46 5.30 -0.36
N ASP A 74 2.03 6.29 0.39
CA ASP A 74 0.80 6.24 1.16
C ASP A 74 -0.41 6.62 0.28
N GLU A 75 -1.59 6.20 0.71
CA GLU A 75 -2.87 6.52 0.06
C GLU A 75 -2.93 6.20 -1.45
N VAL A 76 -2.52 4.99 -1.82
CA VAL A 76 -2.65 4.50 -3.19
C VAL A 76 -4.05 3.91 -3.42
N GLU A 77 -4.61 4.17 -4.59
CA GLU A 77 -5.82 3.50 -5.07
C GLU A 77 -5.48 2.37 -6.04
N VAL A 78 -6.29 1.31 -6.02
CA VAL A 78 -6.17 0.12 -6.89
C VAL A 78 -7.54 -0.13 -7.53
N MET A 79 -7.53 -0.42 -8.83
CA MET A 79 -8.72 -0.60 -9.65
C MET A 79 -9.02 -2.07 -9.97
N GLN A 80 -8.06 -2.98 -9.76
CA GLN A 80 -8.23 -4.43 -9.97
C GLN A 80 -9.44 -5.03 -9.23
N ASP A 81 -9.80 -4.53 -8.04
CA ASP A 81 -10.93 -5.00 -7.25
C ASP A 81 -12.22 -4.17 -7.41
N MET A 82 -12.25 -3.21 -8.35
CA MET A 82 -13.38 -2.29 -8.54
C MET A 82 -14.73 -3.00 -8.71
N ARG A 83 -14.78 -4.06 -9.54
CA ARG A 83 -16.02 -4.82 -9.75
C ARG A 83 -16.57 -5.41 -8.45
N PHE A 84 -15.69 -5.86 -7.57
CA PHE A 84 -16.09 -6.39 -6.26
C PHE A 84 -16.57 -5.26 -5.33
N LEU A 85 -15.94 -4.09 -5.38
CA LEU A 85 -16.42 -2.92 -4.63
C LEU A 85 -17.84 -2.52 -5.08
N GLU A 86 -18.13 -2.57 -6.38
CA GLU A 86 -19.45 -2.30 -6.95
C GLU A 86 -20.53 -3.34 -6.57
N THR A 87 -20.17 -4.58 -6.23
CA THR A 87 -21.13 -5.56 -5.70
C THR A 87 -21.47 -5.27 -4.24
N LEU A 88 -20.51 -4.75 -3.49
CA LEU A 88 -20.70 -4.34 -2.09
C LEU A 88 -21.48 -3.03 -1.95
N HIS A 89 -21.52 -2.22 -3.00
CA HIS A 89 -22.10 -0.88 -3.03
C HIS A 89 -23.04 -0.68 -4.25
N PRO A 90 -24.15 -1.44 -4.36
CA PRO A 90 -25.01 -1.41 -5.54
C PRO A 90 -25.67 -0.06 -5.80
N ASN A 91 -25.89 0.74 -4.75
CA ASN A 91 -26.52 2.06 -4.84
C ASN A 91 -25.53 3.17 -5.23
N GLU A 92 -24.22 2.89 -5.21
CA GLU A 92 -23.17 3.85 -5.52
C GLU A 92 -22.64 3.61 -6.93
N ARG A 93 -23.46 3.21 -7.92
CA ARG A 93 -22.96 2.88 -9.27
C ARG A 93 -22.94 4.11 -10.20
N PRO A 94 -21.80 4.41 -10.86
CA PRO A 94 -20.49 3.75 -10.75
C PRO A 94 -19.80 4.04 -9.42
N TYR A 95 -19.11 3.04 -8.83
CA TYR A 95 -18.48 3.17 -7.49
C TYR A 95 -17.52 4.34 -7.42
N TYR A 96 -16.80 4.59 -8.51
CA TYR A 96 -15.97 5.78 -8.68
C TYR A 96 -16.65 6.78 -9.62
N SER A 97 -16.62 8.06 -9.24
CA SER A 97 -17.01 9.15 -10.14
C SER A 97 -15.99 9.30 -11.27
N ALA A 98 -16.43 9.79 -12.43
CA ALA A 98 -15.53 10.04 -13.56
C ALA A 98 -14.37 11.00 -13.20
N GLN A 99 -14.64 11.99 -12.34
CA GLN A 99 -13.61 12.91 -11.84
C GLN A 99 -12.55 12.16 -11.01
N TYR A 100 -12.98 11.26 -10.12
CA TYR A 100 -12.05 10.48 -9.31
C TYR A 100 -11.25 9.48 -10.16
N THR A 101 -11.90 8.80 -11.11
CA THR A 101 -11.22 7.91 -12.06
C THR A 101 -10.13 8.64 -12.85
N ASN A 102 -10.40 9.87 -13.31
CA ASN A 102 -9.39 10.70 -13.97
C ASN A 102 -8.20 11.02 -13.05
N LYS A 103 -8.46 11.30 -11.77
CA LYS A 103 -7.40 11.51 -10.76
C LYS A 103 -6.53 10.25 -10.61
N VAL A 104 -7.15 9.08 -10.44
CA VAL A 104 -6.43 7.81 -10.28
C VAL A 104 -5.59 7.47 -11.52
N GLN A 105 -6.08 7.76 -12.72
CA GLN A 105 -5.28 7.59 -13.93
C GLN A 105 -4.02 8.49 -13.94
N GLN A 106 -4.12 9.71 -13.43
CA GLN A 106 -2.94 10.57 -13.28
C GLN A 106 -1.95 10.00 -12.25
N TRP A 107 -2.46 9.47 -11.15
CA TRP A 107 -1.66 8.74 -10.17
C TRP A 107 -0.95 7.54 -10.77
N PHE A 108 -1.65 6.71 -11.56
CA PHE A 108 -1.03 5.56 -12.24
C PHE A 108 0.09 5.99 -13.19
N ARG A 109 -0.07 7.10 -13.92
CA ARG A 109 1.02 7.65 -14.75
C ARG A 109 2.23 8.08 -13.91
N ALA A 110 2.01 8.66 -12.74
CA ALA A 110 3.08 9.05 -11.83
C ALA A 110 3.77 7.81 -11.21
N LEU A 111 2.98 6.85 -10.72
CA LEU A 111 3.46 5.58 -10.14
C LEU A 111 4.23 4.73 -11.15
N ASN A 112 3.86 4.75 -12.43
CA ASN A 112 4.57 4.04 -13.50
C ASN A 112 6.03 4.51 -13.69
N ARG A 113 6.38 5.71 -13.20
CA ARG A 113 7.76 6.21 -13.23
C ARG A 113 8.64 5.60 -12.14
N ILE A 114 8.04 4.96 -11.13
CA ILE A 114 8.75 4.27 -10.05
C ILE A 114 9.24 2.92 -10.58
N GLN A 115 10.57 2.79 -10.68
CA GLN A 115 11.19 1.55 -11.16
C GLN A 115 11.55 0.59 -10.02
N GLN A 116 11.78 1.13 -8.83
CA GLN A 116 12.10 0.38 -7.62
C GLN A 116 10.88 -0.44 -7.14
N THR A 117 11.16 -1.50 -6.39
CA THR A 117 10.12 -2.15 -5.58
C THR A 117 9.70 -1.21 -4.44
N GLY A 118 8.48 -1.38 -3.97
CA GLY A 118 7.96 -0.49 -2.95
C GLY A 118 6.83 -1.06 -2.13
N VAL A 119 6.47 -0.30 -1.09
CA VAL A 119 5.29 -0.53 -0.27
C VAL A 119 4.25 0.51 -0.65
N PHE A 120 3.08 0.04 -1.06
CA PHE A 120 1.96 0.87 -1.48
C PHE A 120 0.85 0.68 -0.45
N VAL A 121 0.54 1.73 0.31
CA VAL A 121 -0.45 1.67 1.38
C VAL A 121 -1.83 1.87 0.78
N VAL A 122 -2.72 0.92 1.02
CA VAL A 122 -4.06 0.90 0.45
C VAL A 122 -5.10 0.88 1.56
N THR A 123 -6.11 1.73 1.42
CA THR A 123 -7.25 1.74 2.35
C THR A 123 -8.43 1.01 1.72
N ARG A 124 -9.01 0.06 2.48
CA ARG A 124 -10.20 -0.68 2.09
C ARG A 124 -11.13 -0.82 3.29
N LYS A 125 -12.45 -0.84 3.07
CA LYS A 125 -13.41 -1.23 4.12
C LYS A 125 -13.09 -2.67 4.56
N LYS A 126 -13.22 -2.97 5.86
CA LYS A 126 -12.83 -4.28 6.45
C LYS A 126 -13.34 -5.48 5.65
N ARG A 127 -14.59 -5.43 5.18
CA ARG A 127 -15.22 -6.47 4.37
C ARG A 127 -14.59 -6.72 2.99
N ALA A 128 -13.84 -5.76 2.45
CA ALA A 128 -13.20 -5.86 1.14
C ALA A 128 -11.74 -6.35 1.20
N ILE A 129 -11.12 -6.29 2.37
CA ILE A 129 -9.72 -6.67 2.55
C ILE A 129 -9.45 -8.14 2.13
N PRO A 130 -10.27 -9.15 2.51
CA PRO A 130 -10.01 -10.53 2.09
C PRO A 130 -10.05 -10.72 0.57
N ASN A 131 -10.97 -10.02 -0.11
CA ASN A 131 -11.04 -10.04 -1.57
C ASN A 131 -9.81 -9.39 -2.20
N PHE A 132 -9.37 -8.26 -1.66
CA PHE A 132 -8.17 -7.58 -2.11
C PHE A 132 -6.95 -8.50 -2.02
N ILE A 133 -6.71 -9.11 -0.86
CA ILE A 133 -5.56 -10.01 -0.63
C ILE A 133 -5.56 -11.20 -1.58
N LYS A 134 -6.75 -11.79 -1.82
CA LYS A 134 -6.88 -12.96 -2.68
C LYS A 134 -6.61 -12.64 -4.15
N ASN A 135 -7.07 -11.49 -4.63
CA ASN A 135 -7.20 -11.23 -6.07
C ASN A 135 -6.24 -10.16 -6.62
N VAL A 136 -5.64 -9.32 -5.76
CA VAL A 136 -4.71 -8.27 -6.21
C VAL A 136 -3.27 -8.74 -5.98
N GLN A 137 -2.58 -9.06 -7.07
CA GLN A 137 -1.22 -9.63 -7.04
C GLN A 137 -0.24 -8.87 -7.94
N THR A 138 -0.71 -7.83 -8.63
CA THR A 138 0.10 -7.01 -9.53
C THR A 138 -0.22 -5.53 -9.35
N LEU A 139 0.70 -4.66 -9.74
CA LEU A 139 0.50 -3.21 -9.71
C LEU A 139 -0.28 -2.75 -10.96
N ASP A 140 -1.36 -1.99 -10.77
CA ASP A 140 -2.20 -1.51 -11.88
C ASP A 140 -1.45 -0.67 -12.93
N TRP A 141 -0.39 0.02 -12.50
CA TRP A 141 0.30 1.00 -13.34
C TRP A 141 1.43 0.43 -14.20
N ASN A 142 2.04 -0.69 -13.81
CA ASN A 142 3.19 -1.25 -14.52
C ASN A 142 3.23 -2.80 -14.55
N GLY A 143 2.21 -3.47 -14.02
CA GLY A 143 2.08 -4.93 -14.05
C GLY A 143 3.10 -5.71 -13.21
N LYS A 144 4.01 -5.04 -12.48
CA LYS A 144 4.98 -5.73 -11.61
C LYS A 144 4.23 -6.47 -10.50
N THR A 145 4.79 -7.58 -10.05
CA THR A 145 4.20 -8.41 -8.99
C THR A 145 4.23 -7.71 -7.64
N ALA A 146 3.15 -7.86 -6.88
CA ALA A 146 3.03 -7.36 -5.51
C ALA A 146 2.38 -8.41 -4.60
N GLU A 147 2.79 -8.43 -3.33
CA GLU A 147 2.16 -9.23 -2.29
C GLU A 147 1.25 -8.32 -1.44
N ALA A 148 -0.02 -8.67 -1.33
CA ALA A 148 -0.94 -7.99 -0.44
C ALA A 148 -0.82 -8.55 0.99
N ILE A 149 -0.56 -7.66 1.94
CA ILE A 149 -0.43 -7.98 3.37
C ILE A 149 -1.46 -7.15 4.13
N GLU A 150 -2.32 -7.82 4.90
CA GLU A 150 -3.24 -7.15 5.80
C GLU A 150 -2.49 -6.46 6.93
N PHE A 151 -2.85 -5.22 7.20
CA PHE A 151 -2.45 -4.50 8.40
C PHE A 151 -3.59 -4.51 9.42
N THR A 152 -3.39 -5.24 10.50
CA THR A 152 -4.22 -5.22 11.70
C THR A 152 -3.42 -4.63 12.85
N ASP A 153 -3.81 -3.45 13.34
CA ASP A 153 -3.27 -2.96 14.61
C ASP A 153 -4.00 -3.67 15.74
N ASP A 154 -3.35 -4.65 16.36
CA ASP A 154 -3.90 -5.35 17.52
C ASP A 154 -3.77 -4.41 18.74
N HIS A 155 -4.65 -3.41 18.80
CA HIS A 155 -4.88 -2.59 20.00
C HIS A 155 -6.02 -3.14 20.86
N SER A 156 -6.68 -4.21 20.44
CA SER A 156 -7.60 -5.00 21.25
C SER A 156 -6.82 -6.00 22.11
N HIS A 157 -6.49 -5.61 23.34
CA HIS A 157 -6.44 -6.43 24.57
C HIS A 157 -5.42 -5.85 25.58
N THR A 158 -5.78 -4.73 26.21
CA THR A 158 -5.35 -4.43 27.58
C THR A 158 -6.39 -3.53 28.26
N ARG A 159 -7.59 -4.08 28.46
CA ARG A 159 -8.48 -3.70 29.56
C ARG A 159 -9.09 -4.98 30.09
N ALA A 160 -8.38 -5.59 31.03
CA ALA A 160 -8.94 -6.37 32.11
C ALA A 160 -8.37 -5.76 33.39
#